data_AF-C7ZE58-F1
#
_entry.id   AF-C7ZE58-F1
#
_cell.length_a   1.000
_cell.length_b   1.000
_cell.length_c   1.000
_cell.angle_alpha   90.00
_cell.angle_beta   90.00
_cell.angle_gamma   90.00
#
_symmetry.space_group_name_H-M   'P 1'
#
loop_
_entity.id
_entity.type
_entity.pdbx_description
1 polymer ?
#
loop_
_entity_poly.entity_id
_entity_poly.type
_entity_poly.pdbx_seq_one_letter_code
_entity_poly.pdbx_strand_id
1 'polypeptide(L)'
;MEQDSQVPPQFHGQAFACMGLGDNTLNDNLPPLQPKPENGRSHIRPATGLGALDALSLELLTMILGELDLYTFFNFGSVNRRAADVVDQVPVYKDITKHALCALRGILSINTERWITCRTLYEKLFLAECEVCGDFAGYLYLITCKRVCFICLSRDISYLPLTPQQAWSQFGLSSAIVDTLPWMRVVPGIYSPHEVKIVEPTTLVDYKSCLDKCLALYGSFDAMRKHMSDMETRELPGVKAGELESEPSIPQPLQAGPIKRSGRFSPRRCVAITRMPWLNQDSKQLEWGFYCLGVV
;
A
#
# COMPACT_ATOMS: atom_id res chain seq x y z
N MET A 1 -11.06 22.13 -20.79
CA MET A 1 -11.90 22.76 -19.76
C MET A 1 -11.29 22.41 -18.42
N GLU A 2 -10.33 23.23 -18.00
CA GLU A 2 -9.73 23.17 -16.67
C GLU A 2 -10.83 23.46 -15.64
N GLN A 3 -11.08 22.50 -14.75
CA GLN A 3 -11.90 22.73 -13.57
C GLN A 3 -10.97 23.24 -12.47
N ASP A 4 -11.03 24.55 -12.21
CA ASP A 4 -10.43 25.17 -11.03
C ASP A 4 -11.10 24.58 -9.78
N SER A 5 -10.44 23.60 -9.19
CA SER A 5 -10.81 23.02 -7.89
C SER A 5 -10.39 24.02 -6.81
N GLN A 6 -11.36 24.76 -6.25
CA GLN A 6 -11.15 25.71 -5.17
C GLN A 6 -10.77 24.97 -3.89
N VAL A 7 -9.53 25.14 -3.44
CA VAL A 7 -9.01 24.64 -2.16
C VAL A 7 -9.68 25.40 -0.99
N PRO A 8 -10.05 24.73 0.12
CA PRO A 8 -10.63 25.36 1.30
C PRO A 8 -9.68 26.38 1.93
N PRO A 9 -10.21 27.42 2.59
CA PRO A 9 -9.41 28.48 3.17
C PRO A 9 -8.35 28.02 4.16
N GLN A 10 -8.63 26.95 4.93
CA GLN A 10 -7.67 26.42 5.91
C GLN A 10 -6.41 25.80 5.29
N PHE A 11 -6.42 25.48 3.98
CA PHE A 11 -5.28 24.92 3.26
C PHE A 11 -4.67 25.91 2.24
N HIS A 12 -5.20 27.15 2.15
CA HIS A 12 -4.59 28.21 1.35
C HIS A 12 -3.21 28.59 1.93
N GLY A 13 -2.17 28.53 1.10
CA GLY A 13 -0.78 28.75 1.51
C GLY A 13 -0.03 27.49 1.96
N GLN A 14 -0.72 26.36 2.09
CA GLN A 14 -0.12 25.02 2.24
C GLN A 14 -0.20 24.21 0.92
N ALA A 15 -0.98 24.71 -0.05
CA ALA A 15 -1.12 24.15 -1.38
C ALA A 15 -0.14 24.82 -2.37
N PHE A 16 0.62 24.01 -3.11
CA PHE A 16 1.67 24.43 -4.03
C PHE A 16 1.40 23.87 -5.43
N ALA A 17 1.35 24.72 -6.47
CA ALA A 17 0.87 24.38 -7.82
C ALA A 17 1.50 23.11 -8.46
N CYS A 18 0.65 22.29 -9.11
CA CYS A 18 1.07 21.08 -9.83
C CYS A 18 1.44 21.45 -11.29
N MET A 19 2.73 21.42 -11.63
CA MET A 19 3.14 21.31 -13.04
C MET A 19 2.98 19.85 -13.46
N GLY A 20 2.34 19.59 -14.61
CA GLY A 20 1.91 18.27 -15.11
C GLY A 20 3.02 17.26 -15.45
N LEU A 21 4.02 17.10 -14.59
CA LEU A 21 4.97 15.99 -14.64
C LEU A 21 4.29 14.78 -13.98
N GLY A 22 4.21 13.66 -14.71
CA GLY A 22 3.64 12.42 -14.19
C GLY A 22 4.38 11.97 -12.93
N ASP A 23 3.63 11.63 -11.90
CA ASP A 23 4.16 11.18 -10.61
C ASP A 23 4.84 9.81 -10.69
N ASN A 24 4.59 9.08 -11.79
CA ASN A 24 5.03 7.70 -11.99
C ASN A 24 4.59 6.84 -10.80
N THR A 25 3.34 7.00 -10.35
CA THR A 25 2.76 6.20 -9.26
C THR A 25 2.25 4.85 -9.77
N LEU A 26 1.75 4.02 -8.86
CA LEU A 26 1.03 2.80 -9.22
C LEU A 26 -0.08 3.04 -10.24
N ASN A 27 -0.83 4.13 -10.10
CA ASN A 27 -1.98 4.41 -10.97
C ASN A 27 -1.61 4.48 -12.46
N ASP A 28 -0.41 4.97 -12.77
CA ASP A 28 0.10 5.11 -14.14
C ASP A 28 0.47 3.75 -14.77
N ASN A 29 0.62 2.72 -13.94
CA ASN A 29 1.05 1.38 -14.33
C ASN A 29 -0.05 0.32 -14.16
N LEU A 30 -1.25 0.72 -13.72
CA LEU A 30 -2.38 -0.20 -13.63
C LEU A 30 -2.88 -0.58 -15.03
N PRO A 31 -3.28 -1.86 -15.25
CA PRO A 31 -3.93 -2.26 -16.49
C PRO A 31 -5.12 -1.34 -16.81
N PRO A 32 -5.54 -1.13 -18.07
CA PRO A 32 -6.75 -0.36 -18.35
C PRO A 32 -7.98 -0.97 -17.68
N LEU A 33 -8.94 -0.14 -17.27
CA LEU A 33 -10.25 -0.64 -16.86
C LEU A 33 -10.88 -1.35 -18.04
N GLN A 34 -11.14 -2.65 -17.90
CA GLN A 34 -11.94 -3.34 -18.90
C GLN A 34 -13.37 -2.83 -18.79
N PRO A 35 -14.00 -2.39 -19.89
CA PRO A 35 -15.39 -1.98 -19.88
C PRO A 35 -16.22 -3.14 -19.35
N LYS A 36 -17.02 -2.87 -18.32
CA LYS A 36 -17.96 -3.84 -17.76
C LYS A 36 -18.84 -4.28 -18.93
N PRO A 37 -18.93 -5.58 -19.26
CA PRO A 37 -19.75 -6.00 -20.39
C PRO A 37 -21.17 -5.50 -20.17
N GLU A 38 -21.68 -4.68 -21.10
CA GLU A 38 -22.98 -4.01 -21.03
C GLU A 38 -24.13 -5.01 -20.82
N ASN A 39 -23.90 -6.29 -21.11
CA ASN A 39 -24.86 -7.39 -21.03
C ASN A 39 -24.63 -8.40 -19.87
N GLY A 40 -23.74 -8.12 -18.91
CA GLY A 40 -23.23 -9.15 -17.97
C GLY A 40 -24.04 -9.41 -16.69
N ARG A 41 -24.94 -8.52 -16.27
CA ARG A 41 -25.86 -8.76 -15.14
C ARG A 41 -27.29 -8.66 -15.65
N SER A 42 -27.60 -9.56 -16.59
CA SER A 42 -28.93 -9.72 -17.17
C SER A 42 -30.00 -9.87 -16.07
N HIS A 43 -31.20 -9.35 -16.35
CA HIS A 43 -32.45 -9.30 -15.57
C HIS A 43 -32.95 -10.60 -14.91
N ILE A 44 -32.12 -11.64 -14.84
CA ILE A 44 -32.44 -12.93 -14.25
C ILE A 44 -32.34 -12.80 -12.73
N ARG A 45 -33.46 -13.03 -12.03
CA ARG A 45 -33.49 -13.04 -10.56
C ARG A 45 -32.54 -14.10 -10.01
N PRO A 46 -31.83 -13.87 -8.89
CA PRO A 46 -31.00 -14.90 -8.25
C PRO A 46 -31.79 -16.18 -8.04
N ALA A 47 -31.23 -17.32 -8.45
CA ALA A 47 -31.88 -18.62 -8.29
C ALA A 47 -31.83 -19.11 -6.82
N THR A 48 -30.87 -18.59 -6.05
CA THR A 48 -30.62 -18.94 -4.65
C THR A 48 -30.42 -17.68 -3.81
N GLY A 49 -30.79 -17.76 -2.53
CA GLY A 49 -30.54 -16.72 -1.54
C GLY A 49 -29.12 -16.75 -0.97
N LEU A 50 -28.90 -16.06 0.15
CA LEU A 50 -27.67 -16.12 0.95
C LEU A 50 -27.66 -17.27 1.97
N GLY A 51 -28.73 -18.09 2.01
CA GLY A 51 -28.84 -19.19 2.94
C GLY A 51 -29.07 -18.67 4.36
N ALA A 52 -28.25 -19.10 5.33
CA ALA A 52 -28.39 -18.68 6.72
C ALA A 52 -28.27 -17.16 6.92
N LEU A 53 -27.54 -16.46 6.05
CA LEU A 53 -27.39 -15.01 6.11
C LEU A 53 -28.65 -14.23 5.72
N ASP A 54 -29.61 -14.86 5.04
CA ASP A 54 -30.91 -14.21 4.74
C ASP A 54 -31.76 -14.01 6.02
N ALA A 55 -31.38 -14.61 7.14
CA ALA A 55 -31.99 -14.34 8.44
C ALA A 55 -31.61 -12.97 9.01
N LEU A 56 -30.53 -12.35 8.51
CA LEU A 56 -30.08 -11.03 8.92
C LEU A 56 -30.81 -9.92 8.15
N SER A 57 -31.07 -8.80 8.81
CA SER A 57 -31.57 -7.61 8.13
C SER A 57 -30.51 -7.06 7.16
N LEU A 58 -30.97 -6.35 6.12
CA LEU A 58 -30.06 -5.73 5.15
C LEU A 58 -29.09 -4.74 5.81
N GLU A 59 -29.53 -4.06 6.86
CA GLU A 59 -28.68 -3.14 7.64
C GLU A 59 -27.52 -3.88 8.31
N LEU A 60 -27.80 -4.99 8.99
CA LEU A 60 -26.76 -5.81 9.62
C LEU A 60 -25.80 -6.40 8.58
N LEU A 61 -26.32 -6.88 7.45
CA LEU A 61 -25.47 -7.34 6.34
C LEU A 61 -24.56 -6.21 5.84
N THR A 62 -25.10 -5.01 5.66
CA THR A 62 -24.32 -3.86 5.18
C THR A 62 -23.22 -3.46 6.17
N MET A 63 -23.52 -3.48 7.48
CA MET A 63 -22.53 -3.22 8.52
C MET A 63 -21.43 -4.27 8.52
N ILE A 64 -21.79 -5.55 8.55
CA ILE A 64 -20.82 -6.67 8.55
C ILE A 64 -19.92 -6.57 7.33
N LEU A 65 -20.49 -6.41 6.13
CA LEU A 65 -19.75 -6.31 4.89
C LEU A 65 -18.84 -5.07 4.84
N GLY A 66 -19.22 -3.99 5.52
CA GLY A 66 -18.39 -2.79 5.67
C GLY A 66 -17.13 -3.03 6.51
N GLU A 67 -17.17 -3.94 7.50
CA GLU A 67 -16.03 -4.27 8.35
C GLU A 67 -15.08 -5.32 7.74
N LEU A 68 -15.50 -6.02 6.69
CA LEU A 68 -14.66 -7.04 6.06
C LEU A 68 -13.45 -6.42 5.37
N ASP A 69 -12.34 -7.15 5.41
CA ASP A 69 -11.21 -6.91 4.52
C ASP A 69 -11.64 -7.07 3.06
N LEU A 70 -11.01 -6.31 2.15
CA LEU A 70 -11.41 -6.26 0.75
C LEU A 70 -11.32 -7.63 0.08
N TYR A 71 -10.37 -8.48 0.49
CA TYR A 71 -10.27 -9.86 -0.02
C TYR A 71 -11.53 -10.67 0.31
N THR A 72 -11.91 -10.72 1.59
CA THR A 72 -13.11 -11.44 2.05
C THR A 72 -14.39 -10.83 1.45
N PHE A 73 -14.45 -9.50 1.35
CA PHE A 73 -15.57 -8.78 0.75
C PHE A 73 -15.81 -9.16 -0.72
N PHE A 74 -14.77 -9.17 -1.56
CA PHE A 74 -14.92 -9.56 -2.96
C PHE A 74 -15.21 -11.04 -3.14
N ASN A 75 -14.57 -11.90 -2.34
CA ASN A 75 -14.84 -13.35 -2.39
C ASN A 75 -16.29 -13.66 -2.02
N PHE A 76 -16.87 -12.95 -1.05
CA PHE A 76 -18.28 -13.08 -0.72
C PHE A 76 -19.17 -12.76 -1.94
N GLY A 77 -18.89 -11.66 -2.64
CA GLY A 77 -19.60 -11.30 -3.88
C GLY A 77 -19.46 -12.32 -5.01
N SER A 78 -18.38 -13.11 -5.02
CA SER A 78 -18.16 -14.19 -6.00
C SER A 78 -18.90 -15.49 -5.70
N VAL A 79 -19.51 -15.66 -4.51
CA VAL A 79 -20.17 -16.91 -4.13
C VAL A 79 -21.41 -17.21 -4.96
N ASN A 80 -22.31 -16.22 -5.11
CA ASN A 80 -23.51 -16.34 -5.93
C ASN A 80 -24.03 -14.95 -6.34
N ARG A 81 -25.02 -14.92 -7.24
CA ARG A 81 -25.57 -13.64 -7.74
C ARG A 81 -26.22 -12.79 -6.65
N ARG A 82 -26.89 -13.40 -5.66
CA ARG A 82 -27.50 -12.66 -4.55
C ARG A 82 -26.44 -11.98 -3.69
N ALA A 83 -25.31 -12.63 -3.43
CA ALA A 83 -24.18 -12.06 -2.71
C ALA A 83 -23.54 -10.91 -3.48
N ALA A 84 -23.36 -11.07 -4.79
CA ALA A 84 -22.92 -9.99 -5.67
C ALA A 84 -23.86 -8.78 -5.61
N ASP A 85 -25.18 -9.00 -5.71
CA ASP A 85 -26.19 -7.94 -5.63
C ASP A 85 -26.12 -7.21 -4.28
N VAL A 86 -25.96 -7.95 -3.17
CA VAL A 86 -25.86 -7.33 -1.83
C VAL A 86 -24.57 -6.51 -1.72
N VAL A 87 -23.43 -7.03 -2.18
CA VAL A 87 -22.15 -6.30 -2.24
C VAL A 87 -22.29 -5.00 -3.02
N ASP A 88 -22.91 -5.03 -4.21
CA ASP A 88 -23.11 -3.84 -5.03
C ASP A 88 -24.02 -2.80 -4.35
N GLN A 89 -24.85 -3.21 -3.39
CA GLN A 89 -25.76 -2.31 -2.67
C GLN A 89 -25.13 -1.67 -1.43
N VAL A 90 -23.97 -2.15 -0.96
CA VAL A 90 -23.27 -1.59 0.21
C VAL A 90 -22.88 -0.13 -0.06
N PRO A 91 -23.40 0.85 0.71
CA PRO A 91 -23.14 2.28 0.46
C PRO A 91 -21.66 2.66 0.53
N VAL A 92 -20.94 2.13 1.52
CA VAL A 92 -19.48 2.32 1.68
C VAL A 92 -18.73 1.93 0.41
N TYR A 93 -19.07 0.79 -0.17
CA TYR A 93 -18.46 0.30 -1.40
C TYR A 93 -18.83 1.17 -2.61
N LYS A 94 -20.10 1.62 -2.73
CA LYS A 94 -20.52 2.54 -3.79
C LYS A 94 -19.70 3.82 -3.77
N ASP A 95 -19.50 4.42 -2.61
CA ASP A 95 -18.72 5.65 -2.49
C ASP A 95 -17.24 5.42 -2.82
N ILE A 96 -16.64 4.31 -2.38
CA ILE A 96 -15.27 3.92 -2.77
C ILE A 96 -15.15 3.77 -4.28
N THR A 97 -16.06 3.03 -4.93
CA THR A 97 -16.01 2.81 -6.38
C THR A 97 -16.23 4.09 -7.18
N LYS A 98 -16.94 5.06 -6.62
CA LYS A 98 -17.19 6.36 -7.25
C LYS A 98 -16.03 7.34 -7.09
N HIS A 99 -15.40 7.38 -5.91
CA HIS A 99 -14.48 8.45 -5.53
C HIS A 99 -13.02 8.00 -5.33
N ALA A 100 -12.80 6.72 -5.04
CA ALA A 100 -11.49 6.12 -4.73
C ALA A 100 -11.17 4.90 -5.62
N LEU A 101 -11.72 4.85 -6.84
CA LEU A 101 -11.55 3.70 -7.72
C LEU A 101 -10.08 3.38 -8.00
N CYS A 102 -9.23 4.38 -8.21
CA CYS A 102 -7.80 4.17 -8.43
C CYS A 102 -7.11 3.50 -7.23
N ALA A 103 -7.47 3.90 -6.00
CA ALA A 103 -6.96 3.28 -4.78
C ALA A 103 -7.44 1.83 -4.65
N LEU A 104 -8.73 1.57 -4.86
CA LEU A 104 -9.29 0.23 -4.82
C LEU A 104 -8.60 -0.70 -5.83
N ARG A 105 -8.41 -0.23 -7.06
CA ARG A 105 -7.70 -0.98 -8.10
C ARG A 105 -6.24 -1.19 -7.76
N GLY A 106 -5.59 -0.18 -7.19
CA GLY A 106 -4.22 -0.26 -6.71
C GLY A 106 -4.07 -1.38 -5.70
N ILE A 107 -4.88 -1.37 -4.64
CA ILE A 107 -4.91 -2.37 -3.56
C ILE A 107 -5.02 -3.79 -4.13
N LEU A 108 -6.00 -4.02 -5.00
CA LEU A 108 -6.22 -5.33 -5.63
C LEU A 108 -5.08 -5.76 -6.56
N SER A 109 -4.42 -4.79 -7.23
CA SER A 109 -3.35 -5.09 -8.18
C SER A 109 -2.02 -5.40 -7.49
N ILE A 110 -1.83 -4.90 -6.27
CA ILE A 110 -0.62 -5.15 -5.48
C ILE A 110 -0.84 -6.15 -4.34
N ASN A 111 -1.99 -6.84 -4.33
CA ASN A 111 -2.34 -7.89 -3.37
C ASN A 111 -2.39 -7.42 -1.89
N THR A 112 -2.79 -6.18 -1.62
CA THR A 112 -2.90 -5.66 -0.23
C THR A 112 -4.32 -5.74 0.34
N GLU A 113 -5.27 -6.30 -0.40
CA GLU A 113 -6.70 -6.35 -0.04
C GLU A 113 -7.01 -7.07 1.27
N ARG A 114 -6.15 -7.99 1.73
CA ARG A 114 -6.31 -8.71 3.01
C ARG A 114 -6.01 -7.84 4.24
N TRP A 115 -5.28 -6.74 4.06
CA TRP A 115 -4.83 -5.88 5.14
C TRP A 115 -5.73 -4.65 5.32
N ILE A 116 -6.71 -4.47 4.42
CA ILE A 116 -7.48 -3.23 4.31
C ILE A 116 -8.96 -3.58 4.27
N THR A 117 -9.73 -3.00 5.20
CA THR A 117 -11.19 -3.13 5.21
C THR A 117 -11.87 -2.11 4.30
N CYS A 118 -13.10 -2.43 3.88
CA CYS A 118 -13.96 -1.48 3.18
C CYS A 118 -14.10 -0.18 3.98
N ARG A 119 -14.39 -0.28 5.28
CA ARG A 119 -14.50 0.88 6.17
C ARG A 119 -13.21 1.69 6.24
N THR A 120 -12.06 1.04 6.41
CA THR A 120 -10.78 1.75 6.50
C THR A 120 -10.52 2.58 5.24
N LEU A 121 -10.70 2.01 4.04
CA LEU A 121 -10.52 2.76 2.80
C LEU A 121 -11.53 3.92 2.66
N TYR A 122 -12.77 3.68 3.05
CA TYR A 122 -13.82 4.70 3.05
C TYR A 122 -13.51 5.88 3.98
N GLU A 123 -13.05 5.61 5.20
CA GLU A 123 -12.67 6.66 6.15
C GLU A 123 -11.54 7.54 5.59
N LYS A 124 -10.56 6.94 4.88
CA LYS A 124 -9.48 7.70 4.24
C LYS A 124 -9.95 8.63 3.12
N LEU A 125 -11.13 8.41 2.54
CA LEU A 125 -11.72 9.32 1.57
C LEU A 125 -12.09 10.67 2.21
N PHE A 126 -12.45 10.67 3.49
CA PHE A 126 -12.87 11.89 4.21
C PHE A 126 -11.74 12.51 5.03
N LEU A 127 -10.58 11.88 5.08
CA LEU A 127 -9.41 12.39 5.79
C LEU A 127 -8.53 13.24 4.86
N ALA A 128 -8.59 14.56 4.99
CA ALA A 128 -7.75 15.46 4.19
C ALA A 128 -6.27 15.39 4.58
N GLU A 129 -6.00 15.15 5.86
CA GLU A 129 -4.70 15.36 6.50
C GLU A 129 -3.76 14.15 6.36
N CYS A 130 -2.46 14.45 6.42
CA CYS A 130 -1.37 13.51 6.52
C CYS A 130 -1.31 12.95 7.93
N GLU A 131 -1.30 11.62 8.04
CA GLU A 131 -1.28 10.92 9.33
C GLU A 131 0.06 11.01 10.07
N VAL A 132 1.01 11.79 9.55
CA VAL A 132 2.31 12.05 10.17
C VAL A 132 2.45 13.50 10.62
N CYS A 133 2.15 14.45 9.74
CA CYS A 133 2.40 15.88 10.00
C CYS A 133 1.14 16.76 10.08
N GLY A 134 -0.04 16.24 9.70
CA GLY A 134 -1.29 17.01 9.66
C GLY A 134 -1.49 17.86 8.39
N ASP A 135 -0.45 18.06 7.57
CA ASP A 135 -0.60 18.79 6.28
C ASP A 135 -1.50 18.02 5.30
N PHE A 136 -1.97 18.68 4.23
CA PHE A 136 -2.76 17.99 3.20
C PHE A 136 -2.02 16.79 2.59
N ALA A 137 -2.68 15.63 2.55
CA ALA A 137 -2.13 14.38 2.03
C ALA A 137 -2.55 14.10 0.59
N GLY A 138 -1.75 14.40 -0.42
CA GLY A 138 -2.11 14.06 -1.81
C GLY A 138 -2.14 12.55 -2.13
N TYR A 139 -1.59 11.70 -1.26
CA TYR A 139 -1.36 10.29 -1.54
C TYR A 139 -1.99 9.36 -0.51
N LEU A 140 -2.33 8.16 -0.97
CA LEU A 140 -2.64 7.01 -0.13
C LEU A 140 -1.53 5.96 -0.28
N TYR A 141 -0.88 5.61 0.83
CA TYR A 141 0.02 4.47 0.93
C TYR A 141 -0.77 3.17 1.09
N LEU A 142 -0.67 2.31 0.09
CA LEU A 142 -1.59 1.20 -0.15
C LEU A 142 -1.23 -0.09 0.59
N ILE A 143 -0.06 -0.17 1.25
CA ILE A 143 0.28 -1.36 2.06
C ILE A 143 -0.51 -1.35 3.37
N THR A 144 -0.64 -0.18 4.01
CA THR A 144 -1.33 -0.04 5.30
C THR A 144 -2.49 0.97 5.26
N CYS A 145 -2.95 1.36 4.07
CA CYS A 145 -4.03 2.33 3.84
C CYS A 145 -3.86 3.66 4.61
N LYS A 146 -2.70 4.32 4.49
CA LYS A 146 -2.42 5.59 5.20
C LYS A 146 -2.35 6.79 4.27
N ARG A 147 -3.02 7.89 4.64
CA ARG A 147 -2.93 9.20 3.99
C ARG A 147 -1.58 9.83 4.31
N VAL A 148 -0.84 10.25 3.28
CA VAL A 148 0.50 10.82 3.43
C VAL A 148 0.74 11.97 2.44
N CYS A 149 1.37 13.04 2.91
CA CYS A 149 1.80 14.14 2.04
C CYS A 149 3.11 13.78 1.30
N PHE A 150 3.42 14.51 0.23
CA PHE A 150 4.64 14.26 -0.56
C PHE A 150 5.94 14.34 0.28
N ILE A 151 6.00 15.29 1.23
CA ILE A 151 7.20 15.52 2.05
C ILE A 151 7.44 14.33 2.99
N CYS A 152 6.41 13.90 3.73
CA CYS A 152 6.50 12.74 4.61
C CYS A 152 6.77 11.47 3.82
N LEU A 153 6.07 11.27 2.70
CA LEU A 153 6.35 10.15 1.80
C LEU A 153 7.82 10.11 1.37
N SER A 154 8.42 11.25 1.05
CA SER A 154 9.81 11.32 0.58
C SER A 154 10.84 11.09 1.69
N ARG A 155 10.57 11.62 2.89
CA ARG A 155 11.56 11.72 3.98
C ARG A 155 11.43 10.63 5.04
N ASP A 156 10.23 10.19 5.35
CA ASP A 156 9.99 9.19 6.39
C ASP A 156 10.31 7.80 5.83
N ILE A 157 11.22 7.09 6.52
CA ILE A 157 11.66 5.75 6.14
C ILE A 157 10.53 4.71 6.27
N SER A 158 9.50 4.99 7.08
CA SER A 158 8.34 4.13 7.27
C SER A 158 7.56 3.90 5.98
N TYR A 159 7.62 4.84 5.03
CA TYR A 159 7.01 4.71 3.70
C TYR A 159 7.99 4.24 2.62
N LEU A 160 9.11 3.62 3.01
CA LEU A 160 10.04 2.96 2.10
C LEU A 160 9.92 1.44 2.30
N PRO A 161 9.07 0.75 1.52
CA PRO A 161 8.90 -0.69 1.64
C PRO A 161 10.22 -1.45 1.43
N LEU A 162 10.37 -2.53 2.17
CA LEU A 162 11.57 -3.35 2.23
C LEU A 162 11.41 -4.61 1.39
N THR A 163 12.50 -5.15 0.85
CA THR A 163 12.48 -6.52 0.33
C THR A 163 12.51 -7.52 1.49
N PRO A 164 12.06 -8.78 1.30
CA PRO A 164 12.20 -9.82 2.32
C PRO A 164 13.64 -10.00 2.81
N GLN A 165 14.63 -9.87 1.92
CA GLN A 165 16.05 -9.89 2.29
C GLN A 165 16.43 -8.74 3.22
N GLN A 166 15.87 -7.54 3.00
CA GLN A 166 16.09 -6.41 3.90
C GLN A 166 15.36 -6.58 5.23
N ALA A 167 14.17 -7.18 5.24
CA ALA A 167 13.48 -7.52 6.49
C ALA A 167 14.29 -8.53 7.32
N TRP A 168 14.92 -9.51 6.67
CA TRP A 168 15.86 -10.41 7.33
C TRP A 168 17.11 -9.66 7.84
N SER A 169 17.84 -8.97 6.97
CA SER A 169 19.14 -8.40 7.33
C SER A 169 19.07 -7.22 8.29
N GLN A 170 17.97 -6.45 8.29
CA GLN A 170 17.80 -5.27 9.15
C GLN A 170 17.00 -5.56 10.41
N PHE A 171 16.09 -6.54 10.38
CA PHE A 171 15.13 -6.80 11.46
C PHE A 171 15.15 -8.25 11.98
N GLY A 172 15.99 -9.13 11.41
CA GLY A 172 16.06 -10.54 11.82
C GLY A 172 14.76 -11.30 11.62
N LEU A 173 13.93 -10.91 10.64
CA LEU A 173 12.61 -11.50 10.41
C LEU A 173 12.67 -12.57 9.33
N SER A 174 12.31 -13.81 9.68
CA SER A 174 12.23 -14.92 8.74
C SER A 174 11.07 -14.76 7.75
N SER A 175 11.11 -15.49 6.63
CA SER A 175 10.03 -15.46 5.62
C SER A 175 8.66 -15.77 6.24
N ALA A 176 8.58 -16.77 7.12
CA ALA A 176 7.34 -17.15 7.78
C ALA A 176 6.75 -16.02 8.64
N ILE A 177 7.60 -15.17 9.23
CA ILE A 177 7.15 -13.99 9.98
C ILE A 177 6.74 -12.88 9.01
N VAL A 178 7.52 -12.64 7.95
CA VAL A 178 7.23 -11.63 6.93
C VAL A 178 5.88 -11.88 6.26
N ASP A 179 5.50 -13.14 6.02
CA ASP A 179 4.21 -13.51 5.43
C ASP A 179 3.00 -13.14 6.31
N THR A 180 3.23 -12.91 7.61
CA THR A 180 2.19 -12.45 8.57
C THR A 180 2.07 -10.93 8.65
N LEU A 181 2.95 -10.18 7.99
CA LEU A 181 2.98 -8.72 8.00
C LEU A 181 2.35 -8.14 6.74
N PRO A 182 1.88 -6.88 6.76
CA PRO A 182 1.46 -6.17 5.56
C PRO A 182 2.55 -6.16 4.49
N TRP A 183 2.30 -6.88 3.40
CA TRP A 183 3.17 -6.97 2.23
C TRP A 183 2.36 -6.71 0.95
N MET A 184 3.08 -6.39 -0.12
CA MET A 184 2.53 -6.15 -1.45
C MET A 184 3.35 -6.86 -2.53
N ARG A 185 2.74 -7.12 -3.68
CA ARG A 185 3.40 -7.54 -4.91
C ARG A 185 3.49 -6.36 -5.88
N VAL A 186 4.70 -6.00 -6.29
CA VAL A 186 4.90 -4.87 -7.21
C VAL A 186 4.36 -5.19 -8.59
N VAL A 187 3.56 -4.28 -9.15
CA VAL A 187 3.15 -4.31 -10.56
C VAL A 187 4.32 -3.82 -11.41
N PRO A 188 4.78 -4.57 -12.44
CA PRO A 188 5.83 -4.13 -13.34
C PRO A 188 5.46 -2.81 -14.04
N GLY A 189 6.43 -1.90 -14.20
CA GLY A 189 6.13 -0.55 -14.67
C GLY A 189 7.27 0.45 -14.51
N ILE A 190 7.01 1.69 -14.89
CA ILE A 190 7.93 2.82 -14.73
C ILE A 190 7.48 3.65 -13.53
N TYR A 191 8.37 3.77 -12.54
CA TYR A 191 8.09 4.41 -11.25
C TYR A 191 9.05 5.54 -10.91
N SER A 192 9.71 6.08 -11.93
CA SER A 192 10.64 7.19 -11.77
C SER A 192 10.70 8.03 -13.03
N PRO A 193 10.97 9.35 -12.92
CA PRO A 193 11.17 10.21 -14.08
C PRO A 193 12.32 9.79 -14.99
N HIS A 194 13.27 9.00 -14.47
CA HIS A 194 14.41 8.47 -15.24
C HIS A 194 14.08 7.14 -15.93
N GLU A 195 12.80 6.80 -16.05
CA GLU A 195 12.29 5.61 -16.76
C GLU A 195 12.86 4.28 -16.25
N VAL A 196 13.31 4.21 -14.99
CA VAL A 196 13.75 2.95 -14.39
C VAL A 196 12.57 1.99 -14.34
N LYS A 197 12.63 0.99 -15.22
CA LYS A 197 11.61 -0.02 -15.37
C LYS A 197 11.79 -1.12 -14.33
N ILE A 198 10.75 -1.36 -13.55
CA ILE A 198 10.63 -2.56 -12.74
C ILE A 198 10.01 -3.63 -13.64
N VAL A 199 10.80 -4.66 -13.96
CA VAL A 199 10.40 -5.71 -14.91
C VAL A 199 9.83 -6.93 -14.18
N GLU A 200 10.42 -7.29 -13.05
CA GLU A 200 10.06 -8.51 -12.33
C GLU A 200 9.14 -8.21 -11.14
N PRO A 201 8.04 -8.96 -10.97
CA PRO A 201 7.20 -8.85 -9.79
C PRO A 201 8.02 -9.15 -8.54
N THR A 202 8.22 -8.14 -7.70
CA THR A 202 8.96 -8.25 -6.45
C THR A 202 8.01 -8.09 -5.28
N THR A 203 8.19 -8.88 -4.22
CA THR A 203 7.45 -8.69 -2.97
C THR A 203 8.13 -7.61 -2.14
N LEU A 204 7.34 -6.69 -1.59
CA LEU A 204 7.80 -5.68 -0.65
C LEU A 204 6.96 -5.78 0.63
N VAL A 205 7.58 -5.52 1.78
CA VAL A 205 6.94 -5.52 3.10
C VAL A 205 7.01 -4.14 3.73
N ASP A 206 5.99 -3.79 4.51
CA ASP A 206 5.92 -2.51 5.21
C ASP A 206 7.03 -2.35 6.26
N TYR A 207 7.75 -1.22 6.21
CA TYR A 207 8.86 -0.94 7.11
C TYR A 207 8.41 -0.87 8.58
N LYS A 208 7.32 -0.14 8.85
CA LYS A 208 6.85 0.09 10.23
C LYS A 208 6.38 -1.22 10.86
N SER A 209 5.72 -2.08 10.07
CA SER A 209 5.31 -3.42 10.49
C SER A 209 6.50 -4.31 10.82
N CYS A 210 7.58 -4.26 10.02
CA CYS A 210 8.84 -4.95 10.35
C CYS A 210 9.46 -4.42 11.64
N LEU A 211 9.52 -3.10 11.82
CA LEU A 211 10.04 -2.47 13.03
C LEU A 211 9.27 -2.92 14.27
N ASP A 212 7.95 -2.82 14.25
CA ASP A 212 7.10 -3.19 15.39
C ASP A 212 7.22 -4.67 15.71
N LYS A 213 7.30 -5.52 14.68
CA LYS A 213 7.50 -6.96 14.87
C LYS A 213 8.86 -7.30 15.46
N CYS A 214 9.92 -6.62 15.01
CA CYS A 214 11.26 -6.76 15.55
C CYS A 214 11.30 -6.38 17.03
N LEU A 215 10.75 -5.23 17.39
CA LEU A 215 10.68 -4.77 18.77
C LEU A 215 9.85 -5.72 19.64
N ALA A 216 8.76 -6.28 19.12
CA ALA A 216 7.95 -7.26 19.84
C ALA A 216 8.68 -8.60 20.07
N LEU A 217 9.52 -9.04 19.14
CA LEU A 217 10.23 -10.32 19.22
C LEU A 217 11.52 -10.24 20.05
N TYR A 218 12.29 -9.18 19.87
CA TYR A 218 13.64 -9.05 20.42
C TYR A 218 13.77 -7.98 21.51
N GLY A 219 12.79 -7.08 21.65
CA GLY A 219 12.80 -5.97 22.60
C GLY A 219 13.68 -4.79 22.18
N SER A 220 14.82 -5.04 21.52
CA SER A 220 15.71 -4.00 21.00
C SER A 220 16.49 -4.46 19.76
N PHE A 221 17.01 -3.50 18.99
CA PHE A 221 17.89 -3.78 17.85
C PHE A 221 19.19 -4.48 18.26
N ASP A 222 19.74 -4.19 19.44
CA ASP A 222 20.97 -4.82 19.90
C ASP A 222 20.74 -6.29 20.28
N ALA A 223 19.60 -6.60 20.91
CA ALA A 223 19.19 -7.96 21.20
C ALA A 223 18.93 -8.76 19.91
N MET A 224 18.27 -8.15 18.93
CA MET A 224 18.08 -8.72 17.59
C MET A 224 19.43 -9.02 16.93
N ARG A 225 20.36 -8.06 16.90
CA ARG A 225 21.67 -8.23 16.27
C ARG A 225 22.45 -9.36 16.92
N LYS A 226 22.44 -9.44 18.26
CA LYS A 226 23.06 -10.53 19.01
C LYS A 226 22.44 -11.88 18.65
N HIS A 227 21.11 -11.96 18.59
CA HIS A 227 20.40 -13.17 18.18
C HIS A 227 20.79 -13.64 16.78
N MET A 228 20.89 -12.71 15.82
CA MET A 228 21.33 -13.02 14.45
C MET A 228 22.76 -13.56 14.41
N SER A 229 23.70 -12.93 15.13
CA SER A 229 25.08 -13.43 15.23
C SER A 229 25.17 -14.81 15.90
N ASP A 230 24.35 -15.05 16.93
CA ASP A 230 24.28 -16.36 17.61
C ASP A 230 23.67 -17.44 16.69
N MET A 231 22.79 -17.07 15.76
CA MET A 231 22.23 -17.97 14.73
C MET A 231 23.26 -18.33 13.66
N GLU A 232 23.96 -17.33 13.11
CA GLU A 232 25.01 -17.54 12.10
C GLU A 232 26.14 -18.44 12.61
N THR A 233 26.49 -18.33 13.89
CA THR A 233 27.49 -19.20 14.52
C THR A 233 27.01 -20.63 14.76
N ARG A 234 25.69 -20.87 14.84
CA ARG A 234 25.09 -22.21 15.00
C ARG A 234 24.88 -22.95 13.68
N GLU A 235 24.69 -22.22 12.57
CA GLU A 235 24.50 -22.82 11.23
C GLU A 235 25.80 -23.23 10.52
N LEU A 236 26.95 -23.20 11.22
CA LEU A 236 28.22 -23.75 10.71
C LEU A 236 28.46 -25.21 11.16
N PRO A 237 28.13 -26.22 10.34
CA PRO A 237 28.81 -27.51 10.37
C PRO A 237 29.65 -27.73 9.11
N GLY A 238 30.98 -27.69 9.26
CA GLY A 238 31.97 -28.44 8.47
C GLY A 238 31.99 -28.25 6.94
N VAL A 239 32.66 -27.20 6.45
CA VAL A 239 33.28 -27.23 5.11
C VAL A 239 34.68 -27.83 5.26
N LYS A 240 34.90 -29.00 4.65
CA LYS A 240 36.24 -29.58 4.51
C LYS A 240 37.09 -28.64 3.63
N ALA A 241 38.29 -28.33 4.13
CA ALA A 241 39.33 -27.65 3.40
C ALA A 241 39.67 -28.44 2.12
N GLY A 242 39.21 -27.95 0.98
CA GLY A 242 39.76 -28.24 -0.34
C GLY A 242 40.51 -27.00 -0.78
N GLU A 243 41.83 -27.12 -0.88
CA GLU A 243 42.74 -26.08 -1.31
C GLU A 243 42.36 -25.59 -2.71
N LEU A 244 42.01 -24.31 -2.82
CA LEU A 244 42.28 -23.54 -4.02
C LEU A 244 42.69 -22.13 -3.59
N GLU A 245 43.99 -21.91 -3.69
CA GLU A 245 44.66 -20.65 -3.40
C GLU A 245 44.00 -19.52 -4.18
N SER A 246 43.32 -18.64 -3.45
CA SER A 246 43.03 -17.27 -3.88
C SER A 246 42.98 -16.41 -2.62
N GLU A 247 43.71 -15.30 -2.66
CA GLU A 247 44.11 -14.48 -1.52
C GLU A 247 42.96 -14.12 -0.56
N PRO A 248 43.18 -14.13 0.77
CA PRO A 248 42.14 -13.85 1.75
C PRO A 248 41.83 -12.35 1.76
N SER A 249 40.80 -11.95 1.02
CA SER A 249 40.15 -10.66 1.23
C SER A 249 39.37 -10.78 2.54
N ILE A 250 39.86 -10.15 3.60
CA ILE A 250 39.16 -9.98 4.88
C ILE A 250 37.71 -9.57 4.57
N PRO A 251 36.69 -10.31 5.04
CA PRO A 251 35.31 -9.84 4.98
C PRO A 251 35.24 -8.61 5.89
N GLN A 252 35.34 -7.42 5.28
CA GLN A 252 35.04 -6.21 6.01
C GLN A 252 33.60 -6.35 6.49
N PRO A 253 33.31 -6.07 7.78
CA PRO A 253 31.94 -5.94 8.24
C PRO A 253 31.27 -4.97 7.27
N LEU A 254 30.11 -5.35 6.72
CA LEU A 254 29.19 -4.38 6.17
C LEU A 254 28.81 -3.48 7.35
N GLN A 255 29.65 -2.48 7.62
CA GLN A 255 29.27 -1.32 8.39
C GLN A 255 27.93 -0.92 7.79
N ALA A 256 26.92 -0.81 8.64
CA ALA A 256 25.68 -0.15 8.27
C ALA A 256 26.10 1.24 7.79
N GLY A 257 26.34 1.34 6.48
CA GLY A 257 26.82 2.56 5.88
C GLY A 257 25.79 3.63 6.22
N PRO A 258 26.21 4.88 6.46
CA PRO A 258 25.24 5.95 6.60
C PRO A 258 24.31 5.85 5.39
N ILE A 259 23.00 5.68 5.65
CA ILE A 259 21.98 5.71 4.60
C ILE A 259 22.34 6.91 3.76
N LYS A 260 22.82 6.68 2.53
CA LYS A 260 23.28 7.78 1.70
C LYS A 260 22.10 8.71 1.60
N ARG A 261 22.23 9.91 2.16
CA ARG A 261 21.43 11.09 1.82
C ARG A 261 21.75 11.42 0.35
N SER A 262 21.50 10.50 -0.57
CA SER A 262 21.28 10.90 -1.95
C SER A 262 19.87 11.48 -1.96
N GLY A 263 19.76 12.76 -2.30
CA GLY A 263 18.49 13.47 -2.43
C GLY A 263 17.59 12.93 -3.55
N ARG A 264 17.59 11.62 -3.84
CA ARG A 264 16.73 10.98 -4.84
C ARG A 264 15.63 10.21 -4.14
N PHE A 265 14.40 10.60 -4.48
CA PHE A 265 13.18 9.86 -4.18
C PHE A 265 13.32 8.41 -4.68
N SER A 266 13.14 7.41 -3.80
CA SER A 266 13.28 6.01 -4.18
C SER A 266 12.06 5.56 -4.99
N PRO A 267 12.23 4.92 -6.17
CA PRO A 267 11.12 4.43 -6.98
C PRO A 267 10.20 3.44 -6.23
N ARG A 268 10.75 2.73 -5.23
CA ARG A 268 9.99 1.82 -4.34
C ARG A 268 8.94 2.53 -3.49
N ARG A 269 9.00 3.85 -3.35
CA ARG A 269 7.92 4.60 -2.70
C ARG A 269 6.73 4.74 -3.64
N CYS A 270 6.98 5.02 -4.93
CA CYS A 270 5.96 5.20 -5.96
C CYS A 270 5.12 3.94 -6.24
N VAL A 271 5.71 2.75 -6.16
CA VAL A 271 5.00 1.47 -6.41
C VAL A 271 3.89 1.20 -5.38
N ALA A 272 3.99 1.80 -4.19
CA ALA A 272 3.12 1.53 -3.05
C ALA A 272 2.07 2.63 -2.83
N ILE A 273 1.97 3.61 -3.74
CA ILE A 273 1.07 4.76 -3.57
C ILE A 273 0.19 4.99 -4.80
N THR A 274 -0.95 5.60 -4.55
CA THR A 274 -1.76 6.29 -5.57
C THR A 274 -2.06 7.71 -5.11
N ARG A 275 -2.36 8.60 -6.06
CA ARG A 275 -3.10 9.81 -5.72
C ARG A 275 -4.49 9.45 -5.20
N MET A 276 -4.94 10.17 -4.20
CA MET A 276 -6.27 10.00 -3.64
C MET A 276 -6.87 11.37 -3.30
N PRO A 277 -8.07 11.68 -3.78
CA PRO A 277 -8.73 12.92 -3.40
C PRO A 277 -9.26 12.84 -1.97
N TRP A 278 -9.46 14.00 -1.37
CA TRP A 278 -10.33 14.17 -0.23
C TRP A 278 -11.74 14.51 -0.71
N LEU A 279 -12.76 13.82 -0.17
CA LEU A 279 -14.16 14.15 -0.40
C LEU A 279 -14.64 15.03 0.76
N ASN A 280 -14.86 16.31 0.46
CA ASN A 280 -15.43 17.24 1.42
C ASN A 280 -16.90 16.89 1.66
N GLN A 281 -17.27 16.60 2.92
CA GLN A 281 -18.62 16.17 3.26
C GLN A 281 -19.66 17.27 3.09
N ASP A 282 -19.27 18.52 3.31
CA ASP A 282 -20.16 19.69 3.28
C ASP A 282 -20.44 20.11 1.84
N SER A 283 -19.38 20.25 1.03
CA SER A 283 -19.51 20.69 -0.36
C SER A 283 -19.84 19.55 -1.33
N LYS A 284 -19.66 18.29 -0.92
CA LYS A 284 -19.70 17.09 -1.76
C LYS A 284 -18.74 17.15 -2.96
N GLN A 285 -17.68 17.96 -2.86
CA GLN A 285 -16.68 18.09 -3.91
C GLN A 285 -15.42 17.29 -3.59
N LEU A 286 -14.74 16.85 -4.65
CA LEU A 286 -13.45 16.19 -4.57
C LEU A 286 -12.33 17.22 -4.66
N GLU A 287 -11.37 17.10 -3.77
CA GLU A 287 -10.19 17.94 -3.73
C GLU A 287 -8.93 17.08 -3.78
N TRP A 288 -8.08 17.35 -4.76
CA TRP A 288 -6.87 16.58 -5.00
C TRP A 288 -5.63 17.18 -4.34
N GLY A 289 -5.75 18.42 -3.86
CA GLY A 289 -4.63 19.26 -3.42
C GLY A 289 -3.57 19.46 -4.49
N PHE A 290 -2.49 20.13 -4.12
CA PHE A 290 -1.37 20.42 -5.02
C PHE A 290 -0.05 20.34 -4.25
N TYR A 291 1.02 19.81 -4.87
CA TYR A 291 2.40 19.95 -4.39
C TYR A 291 3.31 20.40 -5.55
N CYS A 292 4.25 21.32 -5.26
CA CYS A 292 5.26 21.74 -6.22
C CYS A 292 6.37 20.68 -6.30
N LEU A 293 6.66 20.21 -7.51
CA LEU A 293 7.98 19.66 -7.82
C LEU A 293 8.93 20.87 -7.88
N GLY A 294 9.61 21.17 -6.77
CA GLY A 294 10.69 22.15 -6.79
C GLY A 294 11.66 21.79 -7.91
N VAL A 295 11.97 22.76 -8.77
CA VAL A 295 13.03 22.61 -9.79
C VAL A 295 14.31 22.25 -9.04
N VAL A 296 14.80 21.03 -9.24
CA VAL A 296 16.13 20.59 -8.78
C VAL A 296 17.18 21.11 -9.76
#